data_AF-X1J142-F1
#
_entry.id   AF-X1J142-F1
#
_cell.length_a   1.000
_cell.length_b   1.000
_cell.length_c   1.000
_cell.angle_alpha   90.00
_cell.angle_beta   90.00
_cell.angle_gamma   90.00
#
_symmetry.space_group_name_H-M   'P 1'
#
loop_
_entity.id
_entity.type
_entity.pdbx_description
1 polymer ?
#
loop_
_entity_poly.entity_id
_entity_poly.type
_entity_poly.pdbx_seq_one_letter_code
_entity_poly.pdbx_strand_id
1 'polypeptide(L)'
;MPEWYWIFLILLTGLFAFLAIGMPVAFALGLIGVSAMVFLIGVDKALPLVAQIGYSYGTTYTLSPLPLFILLAELIIFMGLGGYLYDAMSKWLSWLPGGLAVSSTWACAGFGAMCGSGTTNTAVIGIIAVPEMIKRGYDKKLASATVVASGSIGILIPPSNCMIVYAMVTEQSIGHLFMAGIIPG
;
A
#
# COMPACT_ATOMS: atom_id res chain seq x y z
N MET A 1 -25.43 37.67 8.43
CA MET A 1 -24.56 36.54 8.84
C MET A 1 -23.79 36.11 7.62
N PRO A 2 -22.50 35.78 7.74
CA PRO A 2 -21.65 35.72 6.55
C PRO A 2 -21.92 34.46 5.71
N GLU A 3 -22.05 34.65 4.40
CA GLU A 3 -22.46 33.67 3.37
C GLU A 3 -21.65 32.35 3.38
N TRP A 4 -20.44 32.36 3.92
CA TRP A 4 -19.52 31.21 3.93
C TRP A 4 -20.01 30.01 4.77
N TYR A 5 -20.82 30.25 5.80
CA TYR A 5 -21.31 29.16 6.67
C TYR A 5 -22.27 28.22 5.94
N TRP A 6 -23.12 28.75 5.07
CA TRP A 6 -24.06 27.96 4.28
C TRP A 6 -23.35 27.07 3.26
N ILE A 7 -22.34 27.62 2.58
CA ILE A 7 -21.50 26.86 1.65
C ILE A 7 -20.79 25.73 2.39
N PHE A 8 -20.20 26.03 3.55
CA PHE A 8 -19.54 25.02 4.37
C PHE A 8 -20.49 23.88 4.78
N LEU A 9 -21.70 24.20 5.26
CA LEU A 9 -22.69 23.19 5.64
C LEU A 9 -23.17 22.32 4.47
N ILE A 10 -23.36 22.92 3.29
CA ILE A 10 -23.78 22.18 2.08
C ILE A 10 -22.68 21.20 1.65
N LEU A 11 -21.42 21.63 1.66
CA LEU A 11 -20.29 20.77 1.31
C LEU A 11 -20.10 19.64 2.31
N LEU A 12 -20.23 19.95 3.61
CA LEU A 12 -20.09 18.96 4.68
C LEU A 12 -21.21 17.91 4.63
N THR A 13 -22.47 18.36 4.50
CA THR A 13 -23.62 17.44 4.43
C THR A 13 -23.60 16.61 3.14
N GLY A 14 -23.21 17.20 2.00
CA GLY A 14 -22.99 16.48 0.76
C GLY A 14 -21.93 15.37 0.89
N LEU A 15 -20.84 15.62 1.63
CA LEU A 15 -19.77 14.65 1.83
C LEU A 15 -20.26 13.43 2.60
N PHE A 16 -20.93 13.67 3.73
CA PHE A 16 -21.49 12.58 4.51
C PHE A 16 -22.61 11.84 3.78
N ALA A 17 -23.38 12.52 2.93
CA ALA A 17 -24.38 11.85 2.09
C ALA A 17 -23.73 10.90 1.07
N PHE A 18 -22.67 11.33 0.37
CA PHE A 18 -21.95 10.45 -0.56
C PHE A 18 -21.25 9.28 0.13
N LEU A 19 -20.68 9.51 1.32
CA LEU A 19 -20.09 8.44 2.12
C LEU A 19 -21.16 7.44 2.63
N ALA A 20 -22.36 7.93 2.98
CA ALA A 20 -23.47 7.07 3.40
C ALA A 20 -23.99 6.16 2.28
N ILE A 21 -23.89 6.60 1.02
CA ILE A 21 -24.22 5.80 -0.18
C ILE A 21 -23.11 4.77 -0.49
N GLY A 22 -22.01 4.77 0.27
CA GLY A 22 -20.89 3.83 0.10
C GLY A 22 -19.93 4.25 -1.02
N MET A 23 -19.95 5.52 -1.43
CA MET A 23 -19.04 6.00 -2.47
C MET A 23 -17.60 6.08 -1.94
N PRO A 24 -16.58 5.64 -2.70
CA PRO A 24 -15.20 5.76 -2.25
C PRO A 24 -14.82 7.22 -1.98
N VAL A 25 -14.09 7.45 -0.88
CA VAL A 25 -13.76 8.79 -0.36
C VAL A 25 -13.14 9.70 -1.42
N ALA A 26 -12.27 9.16 -2.28
CA ALA A 26 -11.63 9.91 -3.36
C ALA A 26 -12.65 10.55 -4.33
N PHE A 27 -13.67 9.78 -4.75
CA PHE A 27 -14.72 10.30 -5.63
C PHE A 27 -15.65 11.26 -4.89
N ALA A 28 -15.92 11.01 -3.61
CA ALA A 28 -16.77 11.89 -2.79
C ALA A 28 -16.15 13.29 -2.63
N LEU A 29 -14.87 13.34 -2.25
CA LEU A 29 -14.12 14.59 -2.14
C LEU A 29 -13.95 15.26 -3.51
N GLY A 30 -13.65 14.50 -4.56
CA GLY A 30 -13.50 15.03 -5.92
C GLY A 30 -14.78 15.68 -6.44
N LEU A 31 -15.91 14.96 -6.37
CA LEU A 31 -17.19 15.47 -6.84
C LEU A 31 -17.65 16.71 -6.06
N ILE A 32 -17.49 16.70 -4.74
CA ILE A 32 -17.85 17.86 -3.91
C ILE A 32 -16.95 19.05 -4.19
N GLY A 33 -15.63 18.84 -4.30
CA GLY A 33 -14.68 19.88 -4.64
C GLY A 33 -14.96 20.52 -6.00
N VAL A 34 -15.22 19.70 -7.02
CA VAL A 34 -15.57 20.19 -8.36
C VAL A 34 -16.92 20.91 -8.35
N SER A 35 -17.92 20.34 -7.68
CA SER A 35 -19.26 20.96 -7.57
C SER A 35 -19.19 22.31 -6.86
N ALA A 36 -18.38 22.42 -5.80
CA ALA A 36 -18.13 23.67 -5.08
C ALA A 36 -17.47 24.71 -5.98
N MET A 37 -16.43 24.33 -6.73
CA MET A 37 -15.76 25.23 -7.67
C MET A 37 -16.72 25.72 -8.76
N VAL A 38 -17.51 24.83 -9.34
CA VAL A 38 -18.53 25.21 -10.34
C VAL A 38 -19.53 26.21 -9.75
N PHE A 39 -19.96 26.02 -8.50
CA PHE A 39 -20.89 26.93 -7.83
C PHE A 39 -20.28 28.31 -7.53
N LEU A 40 -19.00 28.37 -7.17
CA LEU A 40 -18.33 29.61 -6.72
C LEU A 40 -17.78 30.46 -7.87
N ILE A 41 -17.17 29.83 -8.87
CA ILE A 41 -16.42 30.54 -9.94
C ILE A 41 -17.00 30.30 -11.33
N GLY A 42 -18.06 29.49 -11.45
CA GLY A 42 -18.72 29.16 -12.71
C GLY A 42 -18.00 28.08 -13.52
N VAL A 43 -18.76 27.40 -14.39
CA VAL A 43 -18.27 26.25 -15.20
C VAL A 43 -17.07 26.63 -16.05
N ASP A 44 -17.08 27.82 -16.68
CA ASP A 44 -16.05 28.28 -17.62
C ASP A 44 -14.67 28.45 -16.98
N LYS A 45 -14.61 28.72 -15.66
CA LYS A 45 -13.36 28.87 -14.91
C LYS A 45 -13.02 27.64 -14.07
N ALA A 46 -14.03 26.93 -13.58
CA ALA A 46 -13.85 25.74 -12.75
C ALA A 46 -13.23 24.58 -13.54
N LEU A 47 -13.74 24.28 -14.73
CA LEU A 47 -13.26 23.14 -15.53
C LEU A 47 -11.77 23.27 -15.93
N PRO A 48 -11.30 24.42 -16.46
CA PRO A 48 -9.87 24.59 -16.74
C PRO A 48 -9.00 24.50 -15.49
N LEU A 49 -9.46 25.03 -14.36
CA LEU A 49 -8.71 24.98 -13.10
C LEU A 49 -8.56 23.54 -12.59
N VAL A 50 -9.64 22.76 -12.62
CA VAL A 50 -9.61 21.34 -12.25
C VAL A 50 -8.69 20.56 -13.19
N ALA A 51 -8.73 20.82 -14.49
CA ALA A 51 -7.85 20.20 -15.47
C ALA A 51 -6.37 20.57 -15.22
N GLN A 52 -6.09 21.83 -14.89
CA GLN A 52 -4.75 22.31 -14.54
C GLN A 52 -4.24 21.66 -13.26
N ILE A 53 -5.06 21.57 -12.21
CA ILE A 53 -4.72 20.89 -10.96
C ILE A 53 -4.38 19.42 -11.25
N GLY A 54 -5.23 18.71 -12.00
CA GLY A 54 -4.98 17.33 -12.41
C GLY A 54 -3.67 17.17 -13.19
N TYR A 55 -3.39 18.09 -14.11
CA TYR A 55 -2.15 18.09 -14.88
C TYR A 55 -0.92 18.33 -13.98
N SER A 56 -0.96 19.33 -13.10
CA SER A 56 0.14 19.64 -12.18
C SER A 56 0.45 18.47 -11.24
N TYR A 57 -0.57 17.79 -10.70
CA TYR A 57 -0.36 16.57 -9.92
C TYR A 57 0.20 15.43 -10.79
N GLY A 58 -0.32 15.24 -12.01
CA GLY A 58 0.15 14.20 -12.93
C GLY A 58 1.60 14.38 -13.42
N THR A 59 2.09 15.62 -13.51
CA THR A 59 3.48 15.92 -13.92
C THR A 59 4.45 16.05 -12.75
N THR A 60 3.98 15.90 -11.51
CA THR A 60 4.84 16.01 -10.33
C THR A 60 5.74 14.78 -10.20
N TYR A 61 7.06 14.99 -10.13
CA TYR A 61 8.08 13.94 -10.00
C TYR A 61 7.86 13.01 -8.81
N THR A 62 7.15 13.45 -7.77
CA THR A 62 6.81 12.65 -6.58
C THR A 62 6.01 11.39 -6.91
N LEU A 63 5.22 11.38 -7.99
CA LEU A 63 4.46 10.20 -8.42
C LEU A 63 5.27 9.24 -9.30
N SER A 64 6.42 9.65 -9.85
CA SER A 64 7.24 8.82 -10.75
C SER A 64 7.83 7.56 -10.11
N PRO A 65 8.25 7.56 -8.82
CA PRO A 65 8.74 6.36 -8.16
C PRO A 65 7.69 5.24 -8.06
N LEU A 66 6.42 5.57 -7.84
CA LEU A 66 5.35 4.59 -7.62
C LEU A 66 5.24 3.58 -8.78
N PRO A 67 5.07 4.00 -10.06
CA PRO A 67 5.02 3.08 -11.18
C PRO A 67 6.29 2.23 -11.33
N LEU A 68 7.46 2.80 -11.06
CA LEU A 68 8.74 2.07 -11.15
C LEU A 68 8.83 0.98 -10.07
N PHE A 69 8.36 1.26 -8.84
CA PHE A 69 8.31 0.26 -7.78
C PHE A 69 7.26 -0.82 -8.03
N ILE A 70 6.09 -0.46 -8.57
CA ILE A 70 5.08 -1.44 -8.98
C ILE A 70 5.63 -2.33 -10.11
N LEU A 71 6.31 -1.75 -11.10
CA LEU A 71 6.95 -2.51 -12.18
C LEU A 71 8.03 -3.45 -11.64
N LEU A 72 8.88 -2.97 -10.72
CA LEU A 72 9.90 -3.79 -10.06
C LEU A 72 9.26 -4.96 -9.29
N ALA A 73 8.22 -4.69 -8.50
CA ALA A 73 7.50 -5.72 -7.75
C ALA A 73 6.94 -6.81 -8.70
N GLU A 74 6.32 -6.39 -9.81
CA GLU A 74 5.78 -7.30 -10.82
C GLU A 74 6.87 -8.14 -11.49
N LEU A 75 8.02 -7.53 -11.84
CA LEU A 75 9.16 -8.25 -12.40
C LEU A 75 9.70 -9.31 -11.43
N ILE A 76 9.78 -8.99 -10.14
CA ILE A 76 10.26 -9.92 -9.09
C ILE A 76 9.31 -11.12 -8.96
N ILE A 77 8.00 -10.87 -9.00
CA ILE A 77 6.97 -11.92 -8.98
C ILE A 77 7.07 -12.78 -10.25
N PHE A 78 7.17 -12.14 -11.42
CA PHE A 78 7.27 -12.82 -12.72
C PHE A 78 8.51 -13.72 -12.82
N MET A 79 9.64 -13.29 -12.26
CA MET A 79 10.88 -14.09 -12.21
C MET A 79 10.82 -15.27 -11.22
N GLY A 80 9.76 -15.39 -10.41
CA GLY A 80 9.64 -16.45 -9.41
C GLY A 80 10.60 -16.31 -8.22
N LEU A 81 11.14 -15.12 -7.97
CA LEU A 81 12.11 -14.84 -6.91
C LEU A 81 11.60 -15.21 -5.51
N GLY A 82 10.28 -15.18 -5.28
CA GLY A 82 9.67 -15.58 -4.01
C GLY A 82 9.99 -17.03 -3.62
N GLY A 83 10.03 -17.95 -4.58
CA GLY A 83 10.39 -19.35 -4.33
C GLY A 83 11.87 -19.51 -3.99
N TYR A 84 12.74 -18.84 -4.73
CA TYR A 84 14.19 -18.85 -4.46
C TYR A 84 14.51 -18.25 -3.09
N LEU A 85 13.85 -17.15 -2.72
CA LEU A 85 14.02 -16.53 -1.42
C LEU A 85 13.55 -17.44 -0.29
N TYR A 86 12.38 -18.08 -0.44
CA TYR A 86 11.89 -19.03 0.54
C TYR A 86 12.84 -20.22 0.71
N ASP A 87 13.35 -20.80 -0.38
CA ASP A 87 14.31 -21.89 -0.33
C ASP A 87 15.61 -21.48 0.38
N ALA A 88 16.15 -20.30 0.04
CA ALA A 88 17.34 -19.75 0.69
C ALA A 88 17.13 -19.55 2.20
N MET A 89 16.01 -18.92 2.60
CA MET A 89 15.69 -18.70 4.01
C MET A 89 15.46 -20.03 4.76
N SER A 90 14.80 -21.00 4.12
CA SER A 90 14.53 -22.31 4.73
C SER A 90 15.81 -23.08 5.02
N LYS A 91 16.80 -23.00 4.12
CA LYS A 91 18.13 -23.60 4.32
C LYS A 91 18.90 -22.86 5.40
N TRP A 92 18.91 -21.53 5.36
CA TRP A 92 19.69 -20.71 6.27
C TRP A 92 19.18 -20.74 7.72
N LEU A 93 17.87 -20.80 7.92
CA LEU A 93 17.22 -20.74 9.24
C LEU A 93 16.74 -22.11 9.74
N SER A 94 17.08 -23.19 9.01
CA SER A 94 16.71 -24.57 9.37
C SER A 94 17.19 -25.02 10.75
N TRP A 95 18.26 -24.40 11.27
CA TRP A 95 18.86 -24.72 12.56
C TRP A 95 18.06 -24.20 13.76
N LEU A 96 17.08 -23.31 13.55
CA LEU A 96 16.26 -22.75 14.63
C LEU A 96 15.06 -23.64 14.97
N PRO A 97 14.61 -23.68 16.24
CA PRO A 97 13.37 -24.35 16.61
C PRO A 97 12.19 -23.70 15.89
N GLY A 98 11.39 -24.49 15.16
CA GLY A 98 10.35 -23.95 14.28
C GLY A 98 10.87 -23.38 12.96
N GLY A 99 12.05 -23.82 12.49
CA GLY A 99 12.80 -23.21 11.39
C GLY A 99 12.00 -22.92 10.11
N LEU A 100 10.96 -23.70 9.78
CA LEU A 100 10.07 -23.41 8.65
C LEU A 100 9.14 -22.20 8.88
N ALA A 101 8.61 -22.04 10.09
CA ALA A 101 7.79 -20.87 10.44
C ALA A 101 8.65 -19.61 10.52
N VAL A 102 9.86 -19.74 11.08
CA VAL A 102 10.84 -18.64 11.13
C VAL A 102 11.30 -18.27 9.72
N SER A 103 11.62 -19.24 8.87
CA SER A 103 12.01 -18.99 7.49
C SER A 103 10.88 -18.37 6.67
N SER A 104 9.63 -18.77 6.91
CA SER A 104 8.46 -18.16 6.27
C SER A 104 8.33 -16.69 6.66
N THR A 105 8.59 -16.36 7.93
CA THR A 105 8.55 -14.98 8.42
C THR A 105 9.65 -14.13 7.78
N TRP A 106 10.87 -14.64 7.72
CA TRP A 106 12.00 -13.94 7.07
C TRP A 106 11.85 -13.87 5.55
N ALA A 107 11.30 -14.90 4.92
CA ALA A 107 10.96 -14.86 3.49
C ALA A 107 9.90 -13.80 3.22
N CYS A 108 8.85 -13.72 4.06
CA CYS A 108 7.87 -12.63 3.98
C CYS A 108 8.51 -11.26 4.22
N ALA A 109 9.41 -11.12 5.20
CA ALA A 109 10.10 -9.86 5.47
C ALA A 109 10.92 -9.39 4.25
N GLY A 110 11.77 -10.27 3.71
CA GLY A 110 12.61 -9.96 2.55
C GLY A 110 11.81 -9.77 1.26
N PHE A 111 10.75 -10.56 1.05
CA PHE A 111 9.88 -10.39 -0.10
C PHE A 111 9.03 -9.13 0.02
N GLY A 112 8.56 -8.79 1.22
CA GLY A 112 7.84 -7.56 1.53
C GLY A 112 8.63 -6.31 1.18
N ALA A 113 9.93 -6.30 1.47
CA ALA A 113 10.87 -5.25 1.06
C ALA A 113 11.03 -5.12 -0.47
N MET A 114 10.64 -6.14 -1.24
CA MET A 114 10.74 -6.09 -2.70
C MET A 114 9.41 -5.72 -3.37
N CYS A 115 8.29 -6.24 -2.85
CA CYS A 115 6.98 -6.07 -3.46
C CYS A 115 6.10 -5.02 -2.78
N GLY A 116 6.46 -4.54 -1.59
CA GLY A 116 5.83 -3.41 -0.91
C GLY A 116 4.35 -3.58 -0.58
N SER A 117 3.82 -4.81 -0.65
CA SER A 117 2.41 -5.16 -0.51
C SER A 117 2.26 -6.42 0.35
N GLY A 118 1.57 -6.28 1.49
CA GLY A 118 1.36 -7.39 2.43
C GLY A 118 0.47 -8.50 1.88
N THR A 119 -0.51 -8.16 1.02
CA THR A 119 -1.40 -9.13 0.37
C THR A 119 -0.65 -9.94 -0.67
N THR A 120 0.17 -9.29 -1.49
CA THR A 120 1.03 -9.94 -2.49
C THR A 120 2.04 -10.86 -1.82
N ASN A 121 2.66 -10.39 -0.74
CA ASN A 121 3.63 -11.15 0.04
C ASN A 121 3.02 -12.43 0.63
N THR A 122 1.88 -12.28 1.34
CA THR A 122 1.13 -13.41 1.91
C THR A 122 0.70 -14.38 0.82
N ALA A 123 0.25 -13.88 -0.33
CA ALA A 123 -0.14 -14.72 -1.45
C ALA A 123 1.06 -15.53 -1.96
N VAL A 124 2.12 -14.88 -2.46
CA VAL A 124 3.26 -15.53 -3.11
C VAL A 124 3.98 -16.50 -2.16
N ILE A 125 4.30 -16.06 -0.95
CA ILE A 125 4.99 -16.93 0.01
C ILE A 125 4.04 -17.99 0.57
N GLY A 126 2.76 -17.66 0.78
CA GLY A 126 1.78 -18.60 1.32
C GLY A 126 1.52 -19.83 0.45
N ILE A 127 1.51 -19.68 -0.88
CA ILE A 127 1.34 -20.84 -1.80
C ILE A 127 2.50 -21.83 -1.70
N ILE A 128 3.66 -21.40 -1.22
CA ILE A 128 4.89 -22.20 -1.13
C ILE A 128 5.07 -22.71 0.31
N ALA A 129 4.99 -21.80 1.28
CA ALA A 129 5.33 -22.05 2.68
C ALA A 129 4.28 -22.87 3.43
N VAL A 130 2.99 -22.57 3.23
CA VAL A 130 1.89 -23.28 3.93
C VAL A 130 1.86 -24.77 3.60
N PRO A 131 1.85 -25.21 2.33
CA PRO A 131 1.86 -26.64 2.03
C PRO A 131 3.14 -27.33 2.50
N GLU A 132 4.30 -26.66 2.44
CA GLU A 132 5.56 -27.21 2.92
C GLU A 132 5.57 -27.41 4.45
N MET A 133 5.07 -26.43 5.21
CA MET A 133 4.90 -26.55 6.66
C MET A 133 3.98 -27.71 7.04
N ILE A 134 2.84 -27.86 6.36
CA ILE A 134 1.88 -28.94 6.61
C ILE A 134 2.52 -30.31 6.34
N LYS A 135 3.29 -30.46 5.26
CA LYS A 135 4.01 -31.71 4.96
C LYS A 135 5.00 -32.12 6.05
N ARG A 136 5.56 -31.14 6.77
CA ARG A 136 6.50 -31.38 7.89
C ARG A 136 5.81 -31.44 9.26
N GLY A 137 4.49 -31.58 9.29
CA GLY A 137 3.72 -31.83 10.51
C GLY A 137 3.28 -30.59 11.28
N TYR A 138 3.36 -29.39 10.69
CA TYR A 138 2.83 -28.18 11.32
C TYR A 138 1.30 -28.18 11.28
N ASP A 139 0.69 -27.64 12.34
CA ASP A 139 -0.74 -27.37 12.34
C ASP A 139 -1.11 -26.35 11.25
N LYS A 140 -2.22 -26.59 10.55
CA LYS A 140 -2.68 -25.74 9.44
C LYS A 140 -2.97 -24.30 9.90
N LYS A 141 -3.51 -24.09 11.10
CA LYS A 141 -3.77 -22.76 11.65
C LYS A 141 -2.46 -22.05 11.94
N LEU A 142 -1.48 -22.75 12.52
CA LEU A 142 -0.16 -22.16 12.78
C LEU A 142 0.53 -21.75 11.47
N ALA A 143 0.55 -22.66 10.47
CA ALA A 143 1.17 -22.39 9.18
C ALA A 143 0.55 -21.18 8.47
N SER A 144 -0.79 -21.12 8.40
CA SER A 144 -1.50 -20.00 7.76
C SER A 144 -1.39 -18.70 8.55
N ALA A 145 -1.59 -18.73 9.87
CA ALA A 145 -1.49 -17.54 10.71
C ALA A 145 -0.10 -16.92 10.68
N THR A 146 0.95 -17.74 10.67
CA THR A 146 2.34 -17.25 10.60
C THR A 146 2.58 -16.44 9.32
N VAL A 147 2.16 -16.95 8.16
CA VAL A 147 2.35 -16.26 6.87
C VAL A 147 1.50 -15.00 6.77
N VAL A 148 0.25 -15.03 7.24
CA VAL A 148 -0.64 -13.85 7.22
C VAL A 148 -0.13 -12.76 8.16
N ALA A 149 0.32 -13.13 9.35
CA ALA A 149 0.89 -12.19 10.32
C ALA A 149 2.20 -11.58 9.79
N SER A 150 3.10 -12.41 9.25
CA SER A 150 4.37 -11.92 8.70
C SER A 150 4.18 -11.06 7.46
N GLY A 151 3.21 -11.38 6.60
CA GLY A 151 2.87 -10.57 5.44
C GLY A 151 2.35 -9.17 5.81
N SER A 152 1.64 -9.05 6.93
CA SER A 152 1.15 -7.76 7.44
C SER A 152 2.28 -6.87 7.94
N ILE A 153 3.30 -7.45 8.58
CA ILE A 153 4.45 -6.70 9.13
C ILE A 153 5.48 -6.41 8.03
N GLY A 154 5.67 -7.32 7.07
CA GLY A 154 6.65 -7.17 5.99
C GLY A 154 6.42 -5.97 5.07
N ILE A 155 5.25 -5.32 5.15
CA ILE A 155 4.94 -4.09 4.42
C ILE A 155 5.71 -2.87 4.95
N LEU A 156 6.26 -2.96 6.15
CA LEU A 156 6.97 -1.86 6.79
C LEU A 156 8.47 -1.85 6.43
N ILE A 157 9.04 -3.01 6.07
CA ILE A 157 10.46 -3.12 5.73
C ILE A 157 10.74 -2.39 4.41
N PRO A 158 11.59 -1.35 4.40
CA PRO A 158 11.91 -0.61 3.19
C PRO A 158 12.69 -1.44 2.16
N PRO A 159 12.51 -1.20 0.84
CA PRO A 159 11.55 -0.28 0.23
C PRO A 159 10.10 -0.81 0.18
N SER A 160 9.10 0.07 0.35
CA SER A 160 7.69 -0.32 0.41
C SER A 160 6.75 0.65 -0.31
N ASN A 161 5.85 0.11 -1.14
CA ASN A 161 4.83 0.88 -1.86
C ASN A 161 3.90 1.62 -0.90
N CYS A 162 3.50 0.99 0.21
CA CYS A 162 2.67 1.62 1.22
C CYS A 162 3.37 2.79 1.92
N MET A 163 4.68 2.68 2.19
CA MET A 163 5.45 3.80 2.73
C MET A 163 5.54 4.96 1.73
N ILE A 164 5.65 4.68 0.43
CA ILE A 164 5.64 5.73 -0.61
C ILE A 164 4.29 6.46 -0.60
N VAL A 165 3.17 5.72 -0.62
CA VAL A 165 1.82 6.29 -0.52
C VAL A 165 1.66 7.14 0.73
N TYR A 166 2.12 6.64 1.88
CA TYR A 166 2.08 7.36 3.14
C TYR A 166 2.92 8.65 3.10
N ALA A 167 4.16 8.57 2.61
CA ALA A 167 5.05 9.74 2.46
C ALA A 167 4.41 10.82 1.59
N MET A 168 3.71 10.44 0.52
CA MET A 168 3.03 11.39 -0.36
C MET A 168 1.84 12.06 0.32
N VAL A 169 0.99 11.29 1.02
CA VAL A 169 -0.18 11.85 1.73
C VAL A 169 0.24 12.76 2.88
N THR A 170 1.37 12.47 3.51
CA THR A 170 1.93 13.26 4.63
C THR A 170 2.93 14.33 4.20
N GLU A 171 3.12 14.49 2.88
CA GLU A 171 4.09 15.40 2.26
C GLU A 171 5.50 15.27 2.84
N GLN A 172 5.86 14.06 3.27
CA GLN A 172 7.18 13.72 3.80
C GLN A 172 8.13 13.26 2.69
N SER A 173 9.43 13.40 2.95
CA SER A 173 10.45 12.84 2.07
C SER A 173 10.45 11.32 2.14
N ILE A 174 10.23 10.67 0.98
CA ILE A 174 10.24 9.21 0.83
C ILE A 174 11.55 8.61 1.37
N GLY A 175 12.69 9.22 1.03
CA GLY A 175 14.01 8.74 1.47
C GLY A 175 14.20 8.83 2.99
N HIS A 176 13.69 9.90 3.61
CA HIS A 176 13.73 10.01 5.08
C HIS A 176 12.84 8.96 5.74
N LEU A 177 11.66 8.71 5.18
CA LEU A 177 10.76 7.68 5.70
C LEU A 177 11.38 6.29 5.56
N PHE A 178 12.03 5.99 4.42
CA PHE A 178 12.75 4.73 4.23
C PHE A 178 13.90 4.57 5.22
N MET A 179 14.71 5.60 5.45
CA MET A 179 15.76 5.54 6.47
C MET A 179 15.18 5.32 7.87
N ALA A 180 14.06 5.98 8.19
CA ALA A 180 13.38 5.82 9.47
C ALA A 180 12.80 4.41 9.66
N GLY A 181 12.40 3.72 8.59
CA GLY A 181 11.88 2.35 8.62
C GLY A 181 12.95 1.26 8.79
N ILE A 182 14.25 1.56 8.68
CA ILE A 182 15.31 0.54 8.78
C ILE A 182 15.34 -0.13 10.17
N ILE A 183 15.12 0.65 11.24
CA ILE A 183 15.20 0.17 12.63
C ILE A 183 13.88 -0.48 13.11
N PRO A 184 12.73 0.19 13.00
CA PRO A 184 11.47 -0.40 13.43
C PRO A 184 10.98 -1.51 12.50
N GLY A 185 11.36 -1.47 11.21
CA GLY A 185 10.48 -1.99 10.18
C GLY A 185 9.29 -1.04 10.12
#